data_AF-A0A2N4U3I9-F1
#
_entry.id   AF-A0A2N4U3I9-F1
#
_cell.length_a   1.000
_cell.length_b   1.000
_cell.length_c   1.000
_cell.angle_alpha   90.00
_cell.angle_beta   90.00
_cell.angle_gamma   90.00
#
_symmetry.space_group_name_H-M   'P 1'
#
loop_
_entity.id
_entity.type
_entity.pdbx_description
1 polymer ?
#
loop_
_entity_poly.entity_id
_entity_poly.type
_entity_poly.pdbx_seq_one_letter_code
_entity_poly.pdbx_strand_id
1 'polypeptide(L)'
;MTELVTEIQDGIKPLLTPYLDKLVNHKFDVQPDELEVKCQQDDSELTWATLLRLTISPEGKQVQISCISTPGIMKGQGLGKKLIRAIYIPAKAHGYEVFVTDMTPGFYERLLRRGARSCNDEMVQINDDTVLA
;
A
#
# COMPACT_ATOMS: atom_id res chain seq x y z
N MET A 1 6.17 -15.51 9.48
CA MET A 1 6.17 -14.19 8.81
C MET A 1 7.50 -14.05 8.10
N THR A 2 7.52 -13.63 6.84
CA THR A 2 8.78 -13.46 6.10
C THR A 2 9.49 -12.18 6.56
N GLU A 3 10.80 -12.11 6.36
CA GLU A 3 11.61 -10.91 6.65
C GLU A 3 11.06 -9.69 5.88
N LEU A 4 10.76 -9.88 4.59
CA LEU A 4 10.15 -8.85 3.73
C LEU A 4 8.82 -8.29 4.30
N VAL A 5 7.89 -9.15 4.73
CA VAL A 5 6.62 -8.68 5.33
C VAL A 5 6.88 -7.80 6.55
N THR A 6 7.83 -8.21 7.38
CA THR A 6 8.19 -7.51 8.61
C THR A 6 8.78 -6.13 8.28
N GLU A 7 9.71 -6.05 7.33
CA GLU A 7 10.28 -4.77 6.89
C GLU A 7 9.24 -3.84 6.26
N ILE A 8 8.32 -4.39 5.45
CA ILE A 8 7.21 -3.62 4.89
C ILE A 8 6.35 -3.07 6.02
N GLN A 9 5.97 -3.91 6.98
CA GLN A 9 5.15 -3.52 8.12
C GLN A 9 5.83 -2.41 8.94
N ASP A 10 7.11 -2.55 9.24
CA ASP A 10 7.89 -1.58 9.99
C ASP A 10 8.05 -0.25 9.23
N GLY A 11 8.09 -0.29 7.90
CA GLY A 11 8.11 0.90 7.06
C GLY A 11 6.78 1.65 7.00
N ILE A 12 5.64 0.93 6.92
CA ILE A 12 4.32 1.57 6.77
C ILE A 12 3.70 1.98 8.11
N LYS A 13 3.97 1.26 9.20
CA LYS A 13 3.29 1.48 10.48
C LYS A 13 3.51 2.90 11.01
N PRO A 14 4.73 3.46 11.05
CA PRO A 14 4.96 4.85 11.49
C PRO A 14 4.28 5.90 10.60
N LEU A 15 4.03 5.59 9.32
CA LEU A 15 3.33 6.50 8.40
C LEU A 15 1.83 6.54 8.68
N LEU A 16 1.26 5.44 9.15
CA LEU A 16 -0.17 5.28 9.38
C LEU A 16 -0.59 5.64 10.81
N THR A 17 0.21 5.30 11.82
CA THR A 17 -0.09 5.52 13.25
C THR A 17 -0.62 6.93 13.58
N PRO A 18 -0.03 8.04 13.09
CA PRO A 18 -0.51 9.39 13.40
C PRO A 18 -1.97 9.69 12.98
N TYR A 19 -2.51 8.87 12.07
CA TYR A 19 -3.89 8.96 11.61
C TYR A 19 -4.76 7.87 12.22
N LEU A 20 -4.23 6.66 12.37
CA LEU A 20 -4.94 5.53 12.96
C LEU A 20 -5.31 5.77 14.44
N ASP A 21 -4.46 6.49 15.18
CA ASP A 21 -4.70 6.83 16.59
C ASP A 21 -5.87 7.83 16.77
N LYS A 22 -6.36 8.43 15.68
CA LYS A 22 -7.52 9.35 15.69
C LYS A 22 -8.83 8.64 15.35
N LEU A 23 -8.76 7.36 15.00
CA LEU A 23 -9.91 6.55 14.61
C LEU A 23 -10.38 5.72 15.80
N VAL A 24 -11.65 5.28 15.76
CA VAL A 24 -12.26 4.49 16.84
C VAL A 24 -11.53 3.16 17.00
N ASN A 25 -11.36 2.44 15.90
CA ASN A 25 -10.61 1.19 15.87
C ASN A 25 -9.73 1.11 14.63
N HIS A 26 -8.64 0.36 14.75
CA HIS A 26 -7.78 0.00 13.63
C HIS A 26 -7.09 -1.33 13.90
N LYS A 27 -6.68 -2.02 12.84
CA LYS A 27 -5.88 -3.24 12.96
C LYS A 27 -4.98 -3.47 11.76
N PHE A 28 -3.87 -4.14 12.04
CA PHE A 28 -2.97 -4.70 11.05
C PHE A 28 -3.20 -6.22 11.05
N ASP A 29 -3.86 -6.72 10.02
CA ASP A 29 -3.99 -8.16 9.77
C ASP A 29 -2.76 -8.58 8.95
N VAL A 30 -1.80 -9.28 9.57
CA VAL A 30 -0.51 -9.63 8.94
C VAL A 30 -0.35 -11.15 8.85
N GLN A 31 -0.15 -11.63 7.62
CA GLN A 31 0.08 -13.01 7.26
C GLN A 31 1.42 -13.13 6.50
N PRO A 32 1.96 -14.35 6.28
CA PRO A 32 3.23 -14.51 5.56
C PRO A 32 3.25 -13.98 4.12
N ASP A 33 2.09 -13.94 3.48
CA ASP A 33 1.86 -13.60 2.07
C ASP A 33 0.83 -12.46 1.88
N GLU A 34 0.29 -11.91 2.97
CA GLU A 34 -0.69 -10.82 2.92
C GLU A 34 -0.47 -9.84 4.07
N LEU A 35 -0.61 -8.55 3.77
CA LEU A 35 -0.72 -7.51 4.79
C LEU A 35 -1.94 -6.65 4.46
N GLU A 36 -2.83 -6.54 5.45
CA GLU A 36 -4.00 -5.69 5.34
C GLU A 36 -4.10 -4.74 6.55
N VAL A 37 -4.38 -3.48 6.27
CA VAL A 37 -4.66 -2.46 7.29
C VAL A 37 -6.12 -2.06 7.16
N LYS A 38 -6.87 -2.23 8.25
CA LYS A 38 -8.27 -1.83 8.33
C LYS A 38 -8.47 -0.77 9.40
N CYS A 39 -9.47 0.08 9.22
CA CYS A 39 -9.88 1.07 10.20
C CYS A 39 -11.40 1.22 10.29
N GLN A 40 -11.87 1.75 11.41
CA GLN A 40 -13.28 2.02 11.69
C GLN A 40 -13.44 3.49 12.10
N GLN A 41 -14.37 4.21 11.48
CA GLN A 41 -14.57 5.65 11.74
C GLN A 41 -15.57 5.93 12.88
N ASP A 42 -16.47 4.99 13.17
CA ASP A 42 -17.45 5.05 14.25
C ASP A 42 -17.57 3.68 14.94
N ASP A 43 -18.42 3.55 15.96
CA ASP A 43 -18.58 2.29 16.72
C ASP A 43 -19.41 1.21 15.98
N SER A 44 -19.91 1.48 14.76
CA SER A 44 -20.74 0.51 14.02
C SER A 44 -19.88 -0.52 13.31
N GLU A 45 -20.08 -1.82 13.56
CA GLU A 45 -19.31 -2.89 12.89
C GLU A 45 -19.40 -2.84 11.34
N LEU A 46 -20.40 -2.16 10.79
CA LEU A 46 -20.58 -1.96 9.35
C LEU A 46 -19.60 -0.94 8.73
N THR A 47 -18.72 -0.30 9.51
CA THR A 47 -17.87 0.81 9.03
C THR A 47 -16.39 0.47 8.92
N TRP A 48 -16.01 -0.80 9.03
CA TRP A 48 -14.66 -1.24 8.70
C TRP A 48 -14.35 -0.97 7.22
N ALA A 49 -13.27 -0.21 6.98
CA ALA A 49 -12.74 0.08 5.67
C ALA A 49 -11.29 -0.39 5.57
N THR A 50 -10.93 -0.98 4.42
CA THR A 50 -9.54 -1.31 4.09
C THR A 50 -8.80 -0.05 3.65
N LEU A 51 -7.71 0.27 4.34
CA LEU A 51 -6.80 1.38 4.03
C LEU A 51 -5.70 0.96 3.08
N LEU A 52 -5.13 -0.21 3.33
CA LEU A 52 -4.03 -0.76 2.55
C LEU A 52 -4.24 -2.26 2.48
N ARG A 53 -4.10 -2.84 1.29
CA ARG A 53 -3.99 -4.28 1.10
C ARG A 53 -2.85 -4.56 0.15
N LEU A 54 -2.00 -5.50 0.53
CA LEU A 54 -0.99 -6.06 -0.35
C LEU A 54 -0.89 -7.57 -0.19
N THR A 55 -0.58 -8.24 -1.29
CA THR A 55 -0.23 -9.65 -1.34
C THR A 55 1.22 -9.81 -1.80
N ILE A 56 1.88 -10.84 -1.33
CA ILE A 56 3.28 -11.14 -1.61
C ILE A 56 3.32 -12.55 -2.18
N SER A 57 3.83 -12.67 -3.41
CA SER A 57 4.07 -13.94 -4.08
C SER A 57 5.56 -14.25 -4.02
N PRO A 58 6.00 -15.20 -3.16
CA PRO A 58 7.40 -15.62 -3.13
C PRO A 58 7.85 -16.30 -4.42
N GLU A 59 6.97 -17.09 -5.04
CA GLU A 59 7.27 -17.82 -6.28
C GLU A 59 7.50 -16.86 -7.45
N GLY A 60 6.64 -15.85 -7.59
CA GLY A 60 6.78 -14.83 -8.63
C GLY A 60 7.78 -13.72 -8.29
N LYS A 61 8.24 -13.65 -7.04
CA LYS A 61 8.95 -12.49 -6.47
C LYS A 61 8.21 -11.17 -6.72
N GLN A 62 6.94 -11.14 -6.34
CA GLN A 62 6.07 -9.98 -6.55
C GLN A 62 5.41 -9.51 -5.27
N VAL A 63 5.25 -8.20 -5.13
CA VAL A 63 4.34 -7.56 -4.17
C VAL A 63 3.26 -6.83 -4.96
N GLN A 64 2.00 -7.16 -4.72
CA GLN A 64 0.86 -6.52 -5.37
C GLN A 64 0.12 -5.66 -4.36
N ILE A 65 -0.01 -4.37 -4.64
CA ILE A 65 -0.78 -3.43 -3.84
C ILE A 65 -2.16 -3.28 -4.50
N SER A 66 -3.16 -3.96 -3.94
CA SER A 66 -4.53 -4.00 -4.47
C SER A 66 -5.47 -2.97 -3.84
N CYS A 67 -5.03 -2.29 -2.79
CA CYS A 67 -5.83 -1.20 -2.22
C CYS A 67 -4.93 -0.17 -1.56
N ILE A 68 -5.13 1.11 -1.91
CA ILE A 68 -4.67 2.26 -1.11
C ILE A 68 -5.83 3.24 -1.00
N SER A 69 -6.52 3.21 0.14
CA SER A 69 -7.57 4.15 0.48
C SER A 69 -7.08 5.13 1.54
N THR A 70 -7.26 6.41 1.28
CA THR A 70 -6.95 7.49 2.24
C THR A 70 -8.27 8.17 2.63
N PRO A 71 -8.87 7.82 3.79
CA PRO A 71 -10.02 8.51 4.34
C PRO A 71 -9.78 10.01 4.45
N GLY A 72 -10.84 10.80 4.58
CA GLY A 72 -10.77 12.27 4.57
C GLY A 72 -9.66 12.87 5.44
N ILE A 73 -9.44 12.32 6.64
CA ILE A 73 -8.40 12.77 7.58
C ILE A 73 -6.96 12.55 7.09
N MET A 74 -6.77 11.70 6.08
CA MET A 74 -5.47 11.32 5.49
C MET A 74 -5.26 11.92 4.09
N LYS A 75 -6.26 12.62 3.53
CA LYS A 75 -6.18 13.21 2.19
C LYS A 75 -5.22 14.41 2.15
N GLY A 76 -4.61 14.64 0.99
CA GLY A 76 -3.80 15.83 0.73
C GLY A 76 -2.35 15.79 1.23
N GLN A 77 -1.94 14.76 1.99
CA GLN A 77 -0.59 14.70 2.59
C GLN A 77 0.43 13.87 1.80
N GLY A 78 0.06 13.42 0.59
CA GLY A 78 0.91 12.54 -0.21
C GLY A 78 1.12 11.15 0.40
N LEU A 79 0.28 10.75 1.37
CA LEU A 79 0.42 9.50 2.12
C LEU A 79 0.50 8.27 1.21
N GLY A 80 -0.34 8.19 0.17
CA GLY A 80 -0.31 7.07 -0.78
C GLY A 80 1.07 6.86 -1.43
N LYS A 81 1.78 7.94 -1.79
CA LYS A 81 3.13 7.84 -2.36
C LYS A 81 4.15 7.36 -1.32
N LYS A 82 4.05 7.87 -0.09
CA LYS A 82 4.92 7.47 1.02
C LYS A 82 4.74 5.99 1.36
N LEU A 83 3.50 5.50 1.34
CA LEU A 83 3.19 4.08 1.52
C LEU A 83 3.77 3.24 0.39
N ILE A 84 3.53 3.60 -0.88
CA ILE A 84 4.13 2.90 -2.02
C ILE A 84 5.65 2.86 -1.89
N ARG A 85 6.28 3.97 -1.50
CA ARG A 85 7.74 4.03 -1.28
C ARG A 85 8.21 3.11 -0.16
N ALA A 86 7.50 3.11 0.97
CA ALA A 86 7.82 2.27 2.12
C ALA A 86 7.66 0.77 1.80
N ILE A 87 6.82 0.41 0.83
CA ILE A 87 6.68 -0.95 0.31
C ILE A 87 7.77 -1.26 -0.72
N TYR A 88 8.03 -0.32 -1.64
CA TYR A 88 8.96 -0.49 -2.76
C TYR A 88 10.40 -0.72 -2.33
N ILE A 89 10.90 0.05 -1.36
CA ILE A 89 12.29 -0.03 -0.91
C ILE A 89 12.67 -1.44 -0.40
N PRO A 90 11.96 -2.02 0.60
CA PRO A 90 12.29 -3.37 1.07
C PRO A 90 12.00 -4.42 0.00
N ALA A 91 10.88 -4.33 -0.74
CA ALA A 91 10.59 -5.28 -1.82
C ALA A 91 11.74 -5.35 -2.84
N LYS A 92 12.23 -4.19 -3.30
CA LYS A 92 13.37 -4.12 -4.22
C LYS A 92 14.64 -4.71 -3.61
N ALA A 93 14.94 -4.40 -2.33
CA ALA A 93 16.13 -4.92 -1.65
C ALA A 93 16.14 -6.46 -1.58
N HIS A 94 14.95 -7.06 -1.46
CA HIS A 94 14.74 -8.51 -1.48
C HIS A 94 14.60 -9.09 -2.91
N GLY A 95 14.72 -8.26 -3.95
CA GLY A 95 14.62 -8.67 -5.35
C GLY A 95 13.19 -8.93 -5.83
N TYR A 96 12.20 -8.33 -5.20
CA TYR A 96 10.79 -8.38 -5.58
C TYR A 96 10.42 -7.21 -6.49
N GLU A 97 9.58 -7.48 -7.48
CA GLU A 97 8.89 -6.45 -8.25
C GLU A 97 7.65 -5.97 -7.51
N VAL A 98 7.29 -4.69 -7.67
CA VAL A 98 6.10 -4.12 -7.02
C VAL A 98 5.11 -3.65 -8.06
N PHE A 99 3.88 -4.11 -7.92
CA PHE A 99 2.76 -3.76 -8.79
C PHE A 99 1.67 -3.06 -7.97
N VAL A 100 0.98 -2.11 -8.60
CA VAL A 100 -0.29 -1.58 -8.07
C VAL A 100 -1.39 -2.05 -8.99
N THR A 101 -2.46 -2.60 -8.41
CA THR A 101 -3.63 -3.16 -9.11
C THR A 101 -4.91 -2.53 -8.56
N ASP A 102 -6.06 -2.85 -9.19
CA ASP A 102 -7.40 -2.48 -8.70
C ASP A 102 -7.57 -0.99 -8.45
N MET A 103 -6.93 -0.18 -9.30
CA MET A 103 -6.87 1.27 -9.14
C MET A 103 -8.06 1.95 -9.81
N THR A 104 -8.50 3.08 -9.25
CA THR A 104 -9.33 4.03 -10.01
C THR A 104 -8.56 4.54 -11.24
N PRO A 105 -9.23 4.85 -12.37
CA PRO A 105 -8.56 5.36 -13.58
C PRO A 105 -7.72 6.62 -13.31
N GLY A 106 -8.22 7.52 -12.47
CA GLY A 106 -7.47 8.72 -12.10
C GLY A 106 -6.21 8.44 -11.29
N PHE A 107 -6.14 7.32 -10.57
CA PHE A 107 -4.93 6.91 -9.85
C PHE A 107 -3.91 6.25 -10.77
N TYR A 108 -4.36 5.37 -11.66
CA TYR A 108 -3.55 4.77 -12.73
C TYR A 108 -2.80 5.86 -13.53
N GLU A 109 -3.53 6.82 -14.07
CA GLU A 109 -2.98 7.95 -14.83
C GLU A 109 -1.94 8.76 -14.06
N ARG A 110 -2.15 8.96 -12.75
CA ARG A 110 -1.20 9.68 -11.90
C ARG A 110 0.09 8.91 -11.69
N LEU A 111 0.04 7.58 -11.61
CA LEU A 111 1.25 6.76 -11.47
C LEU A 111 2.03 6.72 -12.78
N LEU A 112 1.37 6.59 -13.93
CA LEU A 112 2.03 6.67 -15.24
C LEU A 112 2.76 8.00 -15.44
N ARG A 113 2.10 9.13 -15.14
CA ARG A 113 2.74 10.46 -15.21
C ARG A 113 3.91 10.64 -14.25
N ARG A 114 4.04 9.75 -13.27
CA ARG A 114 5.15 9.72 -12.31
C ARG A 114 6.26 8.76 -12.71
N GLY A 115 6.17 8.07 -13.85
CA GLY A 115 7.22 7.13 -14.30
C GLY A 115 6.94 5.67 -13.99
N ALA A 116 5.78 5.33 -13.41
CA ALA A 116 5.38 3.93 -13.30
C ALA A 116 5.18 3.33 -14.70
N ARG A 117 5.60 2.09 -14.88
CA ARG A 117 5.48 1.39 -16.17
C ARG A 117 4.11 0.73 -16.27
N SER A 118 3.39 0.96 -17.36
CA SER A 118 2.16 0.22 -17.66
C SER A 118 2.49 -1.26 -17.93
N CYS A 119 1.78 -2.17 -17.25
CA CYS A 119 1.78 -3.60 -17.56
C CYS A 119 0.57 -3.97 -18.41
N ASN A 120 -0.59 -3.41 -18.06
CA ASN A 120 -1.85 -3.46 -18.79
C ASN A 120 -2.76 -2.29 -18.33
N ASP A 121 -4.04 -2.32 -18.70
CA ASP A 121 -5.00 -1.24 -18.40
C ASP A 121 -5.36 -1.10 -16.91
N GLU A 122 -5.03 -2.08 -16.08
CA GLU A 122 -5.42 -2.14 -14.66
C GLU A 122 -4.21 -2.25 -13.72
N MET A 123 -3.00 -2.38 -14.27
CA MET A 123 -1.78 -2.68 -13.51
C MET A 123 -0.62 -1.80 -13.97
N VAL A 124 0.08 -1.23 -13.00
CA VAL A 124 1.36 -0.56 -13.21
C VAL A 124 2.44 -1.17 -12.33
N GLN A 125 3.65 -1.22 -12.85
CA GLN A 125 4.86 -1.56 -12.11
C GLN A 125 5.50 -0.29 -11.55
N ILE A 126 5.80 -0.32 -10.25
CA ILE A 126 6.62 0.68 -9.58
C ILE A 126 8.09 0.33 -9.82
N ASN A 127 8.86 1.32 -10.26
CA ASN A 127 10.26 1.18 -10.66
C ASN A 127 11.10 2.39 -10.18
N ASP A 128 12.39 2.40 -10.53
CA ASP A 128 13.31 3.47 -10.13
C ASP A 128 12.99 4.85 -10.72
N ASP A 129 12.29 4.88 -11.86
CA ASP A 129 11.83 6.11 -12.48
C ASP A 129 10.56 6.66 -11.83
N THR A 130 9.91 5.87 -10.96
CA THR A 130 8.65 6.26 -10.33
C THR A 130 8.86 7.30 -9.23
N VAL A 131 8.39 8.53 -9.45
CA VAL A 131 8.52 9.66 -8.51
C VAL A 131 7.57 9.52 -7.32
N LEU A 132 8.09 9.00 -6.21
CA LEU A 132 7.39 8.77 -4.95
C LEU A 132 7.72 9.76 -3.81
N ALA A 133 8.52 10.80 -4.10
CA ALA A 133 8.76 11.94 -3.20
C ALA A 133 7.54 12.88 -3.12
#